data_AF-A0A126RB11-F1
#
_entry.id   AF-A0A126RB11-F1
#
_cell.length_a   1.000
_cell.length_b   1.000
_cell.length_c   1.000
_cell.angle_alpha   90.00
_cell.angle_beta   90.00
_cell.angle_gamma   90.00
#
_symmetry.space_group_name_H-M   'P 1'
#
loop_
_entity.id
_entity.type
_entity.pdbx_description
1 polymer ?
#
loop_
_entity_poly.entity_id
_entity_poly.type
_entity_poly.pdbx_seq_one_letter_code
_entity_poly.pdbx_strand_id
1 'polypeptide(L)'
;MGIKTYDAGLVGEARYQKAVRETRYGERVSLVHETDNRHDPLAVVARNASGQVIGYVPRDSWLQRAIAKERKDVAAYVVEVTGGTRDKPSSGIVLRVAIGDQAELMRAELDRMAASKGCLGFLFK
;
A
#
# COMPACT_ATOMS: atom_id res chain seq x y z
N MET A 1 19.88 -11.90 -5.98
CA MET A 1 19.76 -10.98 -4.84
C MET A 1 18.28 -10.66 -4.70
N GLY A 2 17.66 -10.98 -3.56
CA GLY A 2 16.22 -10.78 -3.37
C GLY A 2 15.84 -9.29 -3.30
N ILE A 3 14.60 -8.95 -3.64
CA ILE A 3 14.10 -7.58 -3.55
C ILE A 3 14.01 -7.17 -2.08
N LYS A 4 14.65 -6.07 -1.73
CA LYS A 4 14.57 -5.53 -0.36
C LYS A 4 13.23 -4.83 -0.18
N THR A 5 12.44 -5.33 0.76
CA THR A 5 11.11 -4.82 1.08
C THR A 5 10.97 -4.50 2.56
N TYR A 6 9.97 -3.68 2.89
CA TYR A 6 9.64 -3.25 4.24
C TYR A 6 8.13 -3.31 4.45
N ASP A 7 7.70 -3.62 5.67
CA ASP A 7 6.28 -3.59 6.03
C ASP A 7 5.90 -2.23 6.61
N ALA A 8 4.75 -1.72 6.17
CA ALA A 8 4.22 -0.44 6.62
C ALA A 8 2.72 -0.57 6.88
N GLY A 9 2.30 -0.33 8.12
CA GLY A 9 0.89 -0.11 8.45
C GLY A 9 0.43 1.27 7.98
N LEU A 10 -0.82 1.35 7.54
CA LEU A 10 -1.47 2.62 7.26
C LEU A 10 -2.06 3.24 8.54
N VAL A 11 -2.45 4.50 8.44
CA VAL A 11 -3.24 5.21 9.46
C VAL A 11 -4.45 5.91 8.83
N GLY A 12 -5.45 6.18 9.65
CA GLY A 12 -6.66 6.89 9.25
C GLY A 12 -7.67 6.04 8.48
N GLU A 13 -7.46 4.72 8.40
CA GLU A 13 -8.30 3.77 7.67
C GLU A 13 -9.73 3.73 8.19
N ALA A 14 -9.96 4.10 9.46
CA ALA A 14 -11.28 4.21 10.06
C ALA A 14 -12.24 5.14 9.27
N ARG A 15 -11.70 6.13 8.52
CA ARG A 15 -12.49 7.02 7.66
C ARG A 15 -12.81 6.42 6.28
N TYR A 16 -12.16 5.32 5.93
CA TYR A 16 -12.19 4.73 4.58
C TYR A 16 -12.58 3.24 4.60
N GLN A 17 -13.30 2.79 5.64
CA GLN A 17 -13.60 1.38 5.87
C GLN A 17 -14.31 0.68 4.71
N LYS A 18 -15.11 1.40 3.91
CA LYS A 18 -15.71 0.83 2.70
C LYS A 18 -14.63 0.35 1.72
N ALA A 19 -13.72 1.24 1.34
CA ALA A 19 -12.62 0.93 0.42
C ALA A 19 -11.66 -0.11 1.02
N VAL A 20 -11.38 -0.02 2.33
CA VAL A 20 -10.54 -1.00 3.03
C VAL A 20 -11.14 -2.41 2.94
N ARG A 21 -12.45 -2.57 3.13
CA ARG A 21 -13.14 -3.87 3.00
C ARG A 21 -13.19 -4.41 1.58
N GLU A 22 -13.16 -3.54 0.58
CA GLU A 22 -13.11 -3.90 -0.84
C GLU A 22 -11.70 -4.29 -1.29
N THR A 23 -10.67 -3.89 -0.53
CA THR A 23 -9.26 -4.13 -0.84
C THR A 23 -8.84 -5.54 -0.43
N ARG A 24 -8.04 -6.21 -1.27
CA ARG A 24 -7.66 -7.63 -1.09
C ARG A 24 -6.17 -7.82 -0.86
N TYR A 25 -5.82 -8.93 -0.23
CA TYR A 25 -4.44 -9.42 -0.16
C TYR A 25 -3.82 -9.52 -1.57
N GLY A 26 -2.57 -9.09 -1.70
CA GLY A 26 -1.82 -9.09 -2.96
C GLY A 26 -2.20 -7.97 -3.92
N GLU A 27 -3.20 -7.14 -3.59
CA GLU A 27 -3.61 -6.02 -4.43
C GLU A 27 -2.56 -4.92 -4.43
N ARG A 28 -2.32 -4.31 -5.60
CA ARG A 28 -1.41 -3.17 -5.72
C ARG A 28 -1.96 -1.94 -5.02
N VAL A 29 -1.06 -1.20 -4.40
CA VAL A 29 -1.39 0.07 -3.74
C VAL A 29 -0.54 1.18 -4.32
N SER A 30 -1.20 2.25 -4.73
CA SER A 30 -0.53 3.48 -5.15
C SER A 30 -0.30 4.37 -3.93
N LEU A 31 0.95 4.75 -3.71
CA LEU A 31 1.33 5.73 -2.70
C LEU A 31 1.66 7.05 -3.40
N VAL A 32 0.89 8.09 -3.09
CA VAL A 32 0.96 9.38 -3.81
C VAL A 32 1.14 10.51 -2.81
N HIS A 33 2.12 11.39 -3.05
CA HIS A 33 2.26 12.63 -2.29
C HIS A 33 1.12 13.59 -2.65
N GLU A 34 0.30 13.95 -1.66
CA GLU A 34 -0.81 14.87 -1.79
C GLU A 34 -0.35 16.29 -1.41
N THR A 35 0.15 17.05 -2.39
CA THR A 35 0.76 18.38 -2.19
C THR A 35 -0.20 19.43 -1.64
N ASP A 36 -1.51 19.26 -1.89
CA ASP A 36 -2.54 20.23 -1.55
C ASP A 36 -3.29 19.86 -0.26
N ASN A 37 -2.75 18.91 0.52
CA ASN A 37 -3.37 18.48 1.77
C ASN A 37 -3.27 19.58 2.83
N ARG A 38 -4.43 20.11 3.24
CA ARG A 38 -4.54 21.22 4.21
C ARG A 38 -4.03 20.90 5.62
N HIS A 39 -3.86 19.61 5.96
CA HIS A 39 -3.50 19.17 7.31
C HIS A 39 -2.04 18.73 7.44
N ASP A 40 -1.44 18.30 6.34
CA ASP A 40 -0.05 17.83 6.30
C ASP A 40 0.51 18.00 4.87
N PRO A 41 1.43 18.95 4.63
CA PRO A 41 2.00 19.19 3.30
C PRO A 41 2.85 18.03 2.78
N LEU A 42 3.15 17.03 3.62
CA LEU A 42 3.89 15.82 3.26
C LEU A 42 2.99 14.57 3.25
N ALA A 43 1.67 14.74 3.29
CA ALA A 43 0.73 13.63 3.32
C ALA A 43 0.98 12.69 2.12
N VAL A 44 1.16 11.40 2.42
CA VAL A 44 1.22 10.36 1.39
C VAL A 44 -0.04 9.52 1.51
N VAL A 45 -0.92 9.66 0.53
CA VAL A 45 -2.18 8.92 0.47
C VAL A 45 -1.94 7.55 -0.16
N ALA A 46 -2.54 6.52 0.44
CA ALA A 46 -2.57 5.17 -0.10
C ALA A 46 -3.90 4.93 -0.81
N ARG A 47 -3.84 4.46 -2.06
CA ARG A 47 -5.01 4.13 -2.89
C ARG A 47 -4.94 2.68 -3.36
N ASN A 48 -6.05 1.96 -3.28
CA ASN A 48 -6.17 0.60 -3.80
C ASN A 48 -6.13 0.57 -5.34
N ALA A 49 -6.23 -0.62 -5.95
CA ALA A 49 -6.17 -0.76 -7.40
C ALA A 49 -7.36 -0.10 -8.12
N SER A 50 -8.49 0.07 -7.42
CA SER A 50 -9.66 0.84 -7.89
C SER A 50 -9.50 2.36 -7.72
N GLY A 51 -8.37 2.83 -7.21
CA GLY A 51 -8.08 4.25 -7.00
C GLY A 51 -8.75 4.88 -5.77
N GLN A 52 -9.42 4.09 -4.93
CA GLN A 52 -10.05 4.58 -3.70
C GLN A 52 -9.01 4.76 -2.59
N VAL A 53 -9.15 5.80 -1.78
CA VAL A 53 -8.30 6.02 -0.60
C VAL A 53 -8.57 4.94 0.43
N ILE A 54 -7.50 4.31 0.93
CA ILE A 54 -7.56 3.26 1.97
C ILE A 54 -6.82 3.65 3.24
N GLY A 55 -6.16 4.82 3.25
CA GLY A 55 -5.44 5.34 4.40
C GLY A 55 -4.30 6.26 3.98
N TYR A 56 -3.45 6.57 4.94
CA TYR A 56 -2.26 7.39 4.75
C TYR A 56 -1.04 6.70 5.35
N VAL A 57 0.13 7.00 4.80
CA VAL A 57 1.40 6.65 5.45
C VAL A 57 1.50 7.45 6.76
N PRO A 58 1.96 6.83 7.87
CA PRO A 58 2.14 7.54 9.14
C PRO A 58 3.03 8.77 9.00
N ARG A 59 2.65 9.85 9.69
CA ARG A 59 3.45 11.08 9.79
C ARG A 59 4.82 10.78 10.42
N ASP A 60 5.81 11.56 10.01
CA ASP A 60 7.21 11.48 10.49
C ASP A 60 7.87 10.10 10.28
N SER A 61 7.25 9.24 9.46
CA SER A 61 7.83 7.97 9.09
C SER A 61 8.92 8.14 8.03
N TRP A 62 9.89 7.22 8.03
CA TRP A 62 10.92 7.18 6.99
C TRP A 62 10.31 7.06 5.58
N LEU A 63 9.17 6.38 5.45
CA LEU A 63 8.49 6.16 4.18
C LEU A 63 7.83 7.44 3.67
N GLN A 64 7.18 8.22 4.54
CA GLN A 64 6.64 9.53 4.19
C GLN A 64 7.76 10.42 3.64
N ARG A 65 8.90 10.49 4.33
CA ARG A 65 10.05 11.27 3.89
C ARG A 65 10.59 10.80 2.55
N ALA A 66 10.78 9.50 2.37
CA ALA A 66 11.30 8.91 1.14
C ALA A 66 10.45 9.29 -0.08
N ILE A 67 9.12 9.27 0.07
CA ILE A 67 8.19 9.59 -1.01
C ILE A 67 8.05 11.11 -1.20
N ALA A 68 7.65 11.83 -0.15
CA ALA A 68 7.23 13.23 -0.26
C ALA A 68 8.41 14.22 -0.36
N LYS A 69 9.55 13.94 0.30
CA LYS A 69 10.73 14.83 0.27
C LYS A 69 11.80 14.35 -0.71
N GLU A 70 12.15 13.07 -0.64
CA GLU A 70 13.26 12.51 -1.43
C GLU A 70 12.82 12.08 -2.83
N ARG A 71 11.51 12.09 -3.11
CA ARG A 71 10.91 11.71 -4.40
C ARG A 71 11.38 10.35 -4.91
N LYS A 72 11.57 9.40 -3.98
CA LYS A 72 11.96 8.04 -4.32
C LYS A 72 10.79 7.32 -4.99
N ASP A 73 11.11 6.57 -6.03
CA ASP A 73 10.17 5.61 -6.60
C ASP A 73 9.75 4.60 -5.55
N VAL A 74 8.48 4.20 -5.62
CA VAL A 74 7.88 3.29 -4.66
C VAL A 74 6.96 2.29 -5.37
N ALA A 75 6.98 1.06 -4.88
CA ALA A 75 6.02 0.02 -5.22
C ALA A 75 5.46 -0.55 -3.93
N ALA A 76 4.15 -0.83 -3.90
CA ALA A 76 3.50 -1.40 -2.74
C ALA A 76 2.39 -2.38 -3.13
N TYR A 77 2.17 -3.40 -2.30
CA TYR A 77 0.99 -4.25 -2.36
C TYR A 77 0.55 -4.66 -0.95
N VAL A 78 -0.72 -5.05 -0.82
CA VAL A 78 -1.31 -5.46 0.47
C VAL A 78 -0.78 -6.83 0.88
N VAL A 79 -0.23 -6.93 2.09
CA VAL A 79 0.17 -8.20 2.70
C VAL A 79 -0.70 -8.60 3.87
N GLU A 80 -1.49 -7.67 4.41
CA GLU A 80 -2.42 -7.99 5.48
C GLU A 80 -3.60 -7.02 5.49
N VAL A 81 -4.79 -7.56 5.74
CA VAL A 81 -5.96 -6.78 6.14
C VAL A 81 -6.31 -7.23 7.54
N THR A 82 -6.04 -6.40 8.54
CA THR A 82 -6.23 -6.74 9.96
C THR A 82 -7.59 -6.26 10.46
N GLY A 83 -8.10 -6.83 11.56
CA GLY A 83 -9.32 -6.33 12.22
C GLY A 83 -10.62 -6.72 11.51
N GLY A 84 -11.67 -5.91 11.69
CA GLY A 84 -13.03 -6.22 11.22
C GLY A 84 -13.78 -7.25 12.08
N THR A 85 -13.30 -7.49 13.31
CA THR A 85 -13.95 -8.39 14.27
C THR A 85 -14.93 -7.63 15.16
N ARG A 86 -15.77 -8.36 15.91
CA ARG A 86 -16.70 -7.75 16.88
C ARG A 86 -15.99 -6.82 17.88
N ASP A 87 -14.80 -7.21 18.34
CA ASP A 87 -14.04 -6.46 19.36
C ASP A 87 -13.10 -5.40 18.75
N LYS A 88 -12.77 -5.51 17.46
CA LYS A 88 -12.00 -4.52 16.68
C LYS A 88 -12.70 -4.30 15.32
N PRO A 89 -13.80 -3.53 15.29
CA PRO A 89 -14.68 -3.46 14.12
C PRO A 89 -14.08 -2.71 12.93
N SER A 90 -13.01 -1.94 13.15
CA SER A 90 -12.26 -1.31 12.07
C SER A 90 -11.20 -2.26 11.53
N SER A 91 -11.11 -2.33 10.21
CA SER A 91 -10.03 -3.02 9.52
C SER A 91 -8.85 -2.08 9.27
N GLY A 92 -7.63 -2.58 9.44
CA GLY A 92 -6.38 -1.91 9.08
C GLY A 92 -5.72 -2.56 7.87
N ILE A 93 -4.74 -1.88 7.28
CA ILE A 93 -3.99 -2.38 6.11
C ILE A 93 -2.50 -2.39 6.42
N VAL A 94 -1.83 -3.50 6.09
CA VAL A 94 -0.37 -3.58 6.06
C VAL A 94 0.08 -3.76 4.62
N LEU A 95 1.02 -2.92 4.21
CA LEU A 95 1.63 -2.94 2.89
C LEU A 95 3.03 -3.52 2.96
N ARG A 96 3.41 -4.28 1.93
CA ARG A 96 4.81 -4.52 1.61
C ARG A 96 5.27 -3.51 0.60
N VAL A 97 6.39 -2.85 0.89
CA VAL A 97 6.87 -1.68 0.17
C VAL A 97 8.32 -1.88 -0.27
N ALA A 98 8.62 -1.52 -1.52
CA ALA A 98 9.98 -1.37 -2.04
C ALA A 98 10.20 0.07 -2.52
N ILE A 99 11.44 0.54 -2.42
CA ILE A 99 11.83 1.93 -2.76
C ILE A 99 13.01 1.98 -3.73
N GLY A 100 13.11 3.05 -4.52
CA GLY A 100 14.17 3.24 -5.53
C GLY A 100 14.22 2.07 -6.52
N ASP A 101 15.42 1.61 -6.86
CA ASP A 101 15.63 0.50 -7.81
C ASP A 101 14.89 -0.80 -7.41
N GLN A 102 14.63 -1.00 -6.11
CA GLN A 102 13.87 -2.14 -5.63
C GLN A 102 12.38 -2.05 -6.01
N ALA A 103 11.84 -0.83 -6.17
CA ALA A 103 10.46 -0.61 -6.59
C ALA A 103 10.23 -1.08 -8.02
N GLU A 104 11.19 -0.86 -8.92
CA GLU A 104 11.12 -1.33 -10.30
C GLU A 104 11.11 -2.86 -10.36
N LEU A 105 12.02 -3.52 -9.64
CA LEU A 105 12.07 -4.98 -9.55
C LEU A 105 10.77 -5.56 -9.01
N MET A 106 10.20 -4.94 -7.97
CA MET A 106 8.93 -5.35 -7.38
C MET A 106 7.77 -5.17 -8.35
N ARG A 107 7.71 -4.07 -9.12
CA ARG A 107 6.68 -3.87 -10.16
C ARG A 107 6.76 -4.97 -11.21
N ALA A 108 7.96 -5.26 -11.73
CA ALA A 108 8.17 -6.31 -12.70
C ALA A 108 7.77 -7.70 -12.18
N GLU A 109 8.01 -7.98 -10.90
CA GLU A 109 7.54 -9.23 -10.27
C GLU A 109 6.01 -9.27 -10.16
N LEU A 110 5.38 -8.18 -9.69
CA LEU A 110 3.93 -8.10 -9.63
C LEU A 110 3.29 -8.18 -11.02
N ASP A 111 3.91 -7.64 -12.06
CA ASP A 111 3.43 -7.71 -13.45
C ASP A 111 3.50 -9.15 -13.96
N ARG A 112 4.62 -9.84 -13.70
CA ARG A 112 4.77 -11.27 -14.03
C ARG A 112 3.76 -12.14 -13.30
N MET A 113 3.51 -11.87 -12.02
CA MET A 113 2.50 -12.60 -11.23
C MET A 113 1.08 -12.33 -11.74
N ALA A 114 0.77 -11.11 -12.17
CA ALA A 114 -0.53 -10.79 -12.75
C ALA A 114 -0.72 -11.49 -14.11
N ALA A 115 0.32 -11.52 -14.95
CA ALA A 115 0.30 -12.19 -16.24
C ALA A 115 0.19 -13.72 -16.11
N SER A 116 0.84 -14.34 -15.12
CA SER A 116 0.77 -15.78 -14.91
C SER A 116 -0.56 -16.26 -14.31
N LYS A 117 -1.21 -15.42 -13.49
CA LYS A 117 -2.56 -15.68 -12.95
C LYS A 117 -3.68 -15.57 -14.00
N GLY A 118 -3.36 -15.15 -15.24
CA GLY A 118 -4.23 -15.32 -16.41
C GLY A 118 -4.46 -16.79 -16.80
N CYS A 119 -3.68 -17.74 -16.27
CA CYS A 119 -3.83 -19.17 -16.56
C CYS A 119 -4.28 -20.05 -15.38
N LEU A 120 -4.10 -19.67 -14.11
CA LEU A 120 -4.63 -20.46 -12.99
C LEU A 120 -4.87 -19.60 -11.74
N GLY A 121 -6.06 -19.75 -11.17
CA GLY A 121 -6.48 -19.07 -9.94
C GLY A 121 -5.62 -19.42 -8.73
N PHE A 122 -5.57 -18.46 -7.80
CA PHE A 122 -5.36 -18.64 -6.37
C PHE A 122 -4.26 -19.63 -5.95
N LEU A 123 -3.05 -19.10 -5.76
CA LEU A 123 -2.08 -19.69 -4.83
C LEU A 123 -1.43 -18.58 -4.01
N PHE A 124 -2.15 -18.13 -2.99
CA PHE A 124 -1.58 -17.80 -1.69
C PHE A 124 -2.65 -18.23 -0.67
N LYS A 125 -2.34 -19.33 0.01
CA LYS A 125 -3.17 -20.01 1.01
C LYS A 125 -2.88 -19.41 2.38
#